data_AF-A0A2M8P7A8-F1
#
_entry.id   AF-A0A2M8P7A8-F1
#
_cell.length_a   1.000
_cell.length_b   1.000
_cell.length_c   1.000
_cell.angle_alpha   90.00
_cell.angle_beta   90.00
_cell.angle_gamma   90.00
#
_symmetry.space_group_name_H-M   'P 1'
#
loop_
_entity.id
_entity.type
_entity.pdbx_description
1 polymer ?
#
loop_
_entity_poly.entity_id
_entity_poly.type
_entity_poly.pdbx_seq_one_letter_code
_entity_poly.pdbx_strand_id
1 'polypeptide(L)'
;DHTPEGEDVRIFLGNAFDLVGERTQTNFEYISNNVIQETFEIRLRNRKDAETVEIRIPERLYRWSEWEIVESSIPFVQTNSSSVEFRVNVEPDVEEVVTYTVQYTFPKRR
;
A
#
# COMPACT_ATOMS: atom_id res chain seq x y z
N ASP A 1 -18.37 -11.28 -5.83
CA ASP A 1 -18.45 -10.02 -5.08
C ASP A 1 -17.07 -9.41 -5.17
N HIS A 2 -16.89 -8.43 -6.05
CA HIS A 2 -15.60 -7.84 -6.33
C HIS A 2 -15.77 -6.36 -6.08
N THR A 3 -15.09 -5.85 -5.07
CA THR A 3 -14.99 -4.41 -4.84
C THR A 3 -13.69 -3.94 -5.48
N PRO A 4 -13.69 -3.51 -6.76
CA PRO A 4 -12.60 -2.68 -7.27
C PRO A 4 -12.88 -1.23 -6.82
N GLU A 5 -12.67 -0.94 -5.54
CA GLU A 5 -12.48 0.43 -5.11
C GLU A 5 -11.00 0.76 -5.32
N GLY A 6 -10.66 1.14 -6.56
CA GLY A 6 -9.39 1.80 -6.85
C GLY A 6 -9.42 3.16 -6.16
N GLU A 7 -8.78 3.26 -4.99
CA GLU A 7 -8.59 4.55 -4.32
C GLU A 7 -7.37 5.25 -4.93
N ASP A 8 -7.55 6.49 -5.42
CA ASP A 8 -6.45 7.37 -5.79
C ASP A 8 -5.58 7.64 -4.54
N VAL A 9 -4.46 6.93 -4.41
CA VAL A 9 -3.49 7.19 -3.35
C VAL A 9 -2.88 8.55 -3.58
N ARG A 10 -3.09 9.44 -2.60
CA ARG A 10 -2.44 10.75 -2.56
C ARG A 10 -0.97 10.58 -2.21
N ILE A 11 -0.15 10.38 -3.24
CA ILE A 11 1.31 10.41 -3.13
C ILE A 11 1.75 11.86 -2.98
N PHE A 12 2.43 12.19 -1.88
CA PHE A 12 2.96 13.53 -1.64
C PHE A 12 4.42 13.60 -2.11
N LEU A 13 4.67 14.19 -3.28
CA LEU A 13 6.00 14.71 -3.64
C LEU A 13 5.89 15.87 -4.66
N GLY A 14 6.87 16.77 -4.66
CA GLY A 14 6.85 18.05 -5.39
C GLY A 14 6.57 17.93 -6.90
N ASN A 15 5.78 18.87 -7.42
CA ASN A 15 5.22 18.89 -8.78
C ASN A 15 4.48 17.58 -9.13
N ALA A 16 3.30 17.39 -8.54
CA ALA A 16 2.44 16.21 -8.60
C ALA A 16 1.93 15.80 -10.02
N PHE A 17 2.55 16.28 -11.10
CA PHE A 17 2.15 16.00 -12.49
C PHE A 17 3.00 14.89 -13.15
N ASP A 18 4.22 14.63 -12.66
CA ASP A 18 5.15 13.65 -13.27
C ASP A 18 5.16 12.28 -12.56
N LEU A 19 4.41 12.11 -11.47
CA LEU A 19 4.37 10.87 -10.71
C LEU A 19 2.95 10.33 -10.70
N VAL A 20 2.79 9.09 -11.14
CA VAL A 20 1.49 8.40 -11.09
C VAL A 20 1.62 7.22 -10.16
N GLY A 21 0.72 7.17 -9.18
CA GLY A 21 0.56 6.03 -8.28
C GLY A 21 -0.85 5.50 -8.38
N GLU A 22 -0.98 4.20 -8.65
CA GLU A 22 -2.27 3.51 -8.63
C GLU A 22 -2.23 2.45 -7.53
N ARG A 23 -3.24 2.43 -6.67
CA ARG A 23 -3.42 1.40 -5.64
C ARG A 23 -4.59 0.53 -6.00
N THR A 24 -4.32 -0.77 -6.12
CA THR A 24 -5.31 -1.78 -6.44
C THR A 24 -5.36 -2.81 -5.33
N GLN A 25 -6.55 -3.12 -4.84
CA GLN A 25 -6.77 -4.28 -4.00
C GLN A 25 -6.84 -5.54 -4.87
N THR A 26 -5.85 -6.41 -4.76
CA THR A 26 -5.73 -7.62 -5.59
C THR A 26 -6.34 -8.85 -4.91
N ASN A 27 -6.37 -8.87 -3.58
CA ASN A 27 -6.96 -9.96 -2.81
C ASN A 27 -7.71 -9.45 -1.57
N PHE A 28 -8.78 -10.15 -1.23
CA PHE A 28 -9.56 -9.98 -0.01
C PHE A 28 -10.10 -11.33 0.42
N GLU A 29 -9.65 -11.82 1.57
CA GLU A 29 -10.06 -13.13 2.06
C GLU A 29 -10.29 -13.17 3.57
N TYR A 30 -11.26 -13.99 3.97
CA TYR A 30 -11.48 -14.34 5.38
C TYR A 30 -10.71 -15.63 5.69
N ILE A 31 -9.60 -15.50 6.41
CA ILE A 31 -8.82 -16.65 6.89
C ILE A 31 -9.58 -17.40 7.97
N SER A 32 -10.34 -16.65 8.79
CA SER A 32 -11.25 -17.23 9.78
C SER A 32 -12.34 -16.23 10.15
N ASN A 33 -13.27 -16.62 11.03
CA ASN A 33 -14.35 -15.77 11.52
C ASN A 33 -13.88 -14.44 12.16
N ASN A 34 -12.61 -14.36 12.56
CA ASN A 34 -12.04 -13.18 13.19
C ASN A 34 -10.69 -12.76 12.59
N VAL A 35 -10.34 -13.24 11.39
CA VAL A 35 -9.12 -12.86 10.69
C VAL A 35 -9.43 -12.59 9.23
N ILE A 36 -9.03 -11.41 8.75
CA ILE A 36 -9.12 -11.00 7.33
C ILE A 36 -7.71 -10.76 6.82
N GLN A 37 -7.45 -11.17 5.59
CA GLN A 37 -6.24 -10.79 4.85
C GLN A 37 -6.63 -9.98 3.62
N GLU A 38 -5.85 -8.93 3.36
CA GLU A 38 -5.99 -8.09 2.18
C GLU A 38 -4.62 -7.92 1.53
N THR A 39 -4.56 -8.13 0.23
CA THR A 39 -3.36 -7.86 -0.56
C THR A 39 -3.60 -6.63 -1.42
N PHE A 40 -2.65 -5.71 -1.36
CA PHE A 40 -2.65 -4.50 -2.16
C PHE A 40 -1.43 -4.48 -3.06
N GLU A 41 -1.65 -3.96 -4.26
CA GLU A 41 -0.63 -3.71 -5.26
C GLU A 41 -0.63 -2.21 -5.57
N ILE A 42 0.54 -1.59 -5.48
CA ILE A 42 0.74 -0.17 -5.73
C ILE A 42 1.72 -0.04 -6.89
N ARG A 43 1.20 0.40 -8.04
CA ARG A 43 2.02 0.70 -9.21
C ARG A 43 2.46 2.15 -9.15
N LEU A 44 3.75 2.37 -9.27
CA LEU A 44 4.38 3.68 -9.24
C LEU A 44 5.11 3.90 -10.55
N ARG A 45 4.82 5.00 -11.23
CA ARG A 45 5.54 5.38 -12.43
C ARG A 45 6.16 6.75 -12.29
N ASN A 46 7.47 6.81 -12.47
CA ASN A 46 8.20 8.07 -12.56
C ASN A 46 8.25 8.53 -14.02
N ARG A 47 7.57 9.62 -14.35
CA ARG A 47 7.58 10.22 -15.69
C ARG A 47 8.67 11.29 -15.88
N LYS A 48 9.57 11.45 -14.92
CA LYS A 48 10.74 12.33 -15.08
C LYS A 48 11.79 11.66 -15.95
N ASP A 49 12.48 12.45 -16.78
CA ASP A 49 13.42 11.93 -17.78
C ASP A 49 14.83 11.62 -17.24
N ALA A 50 15.23 12.17 -16.09
CA ALA A 50 16.65 12.20 -15.73
C ALA A 50 16.98 11.92 -14.25
N GLU A 51 15.99 11.82 -13.36
CA GLU A 51 16.24 11.75 -11.93
C GLU A 51 15.42 10.63 -11.28
N THR A 52 16.11 9.78 -10.52
CA THR A 52 15.49 8.83 -9.59
C THR A 52 14.84 9.60 -8.46
N VAL A 53 13.60 9.27 -8.14
CA VAL A 53 12.82 9.95 -7.10
C VAL A 53 12.47 8.98 -5.98
N GLU A 54 12.64 9.43 -4.74
CA GLU A 54 12.12 8.70 -3.57
C GLU A 54 10.63 8.99 -3.44
N ILE A 55 9.80 7.98 -3.68
CA ILE A 55 8.35 8.02 -3.48
C ILE A 55 8.04 7.50 -2.08
N ARG A 56 7.26 8.28 -1.33
CA ARG A 56 6.72 7.88 -0.02
C ARG A 56 5.25 7.55 -0.16
N ILE A 57 4.89 6.36 0.28
CA ILE A 57 3.54 5.82 0.19
C ILE A 57 2.99 5.65 1.61
N PRO A 58 2.23 6.64 2.13
CA PRO A 58 1.61 6.53 3.45
C PRO A 58 0.33 5.69 3.35
N GLU A 59 0.40 4.43 3.79
CA GLU A 59 -0.74 3.53 3.83
C GLU A 59 -1.42 3.58 5.20
N ARG A 60 -2.75 3.74 5.18
CA ARG A 60 -3.58 3.73 6.39
C ARG A 60 -4.24 2.38 6.54
N LEU A 61 -4.01 1.75 7.69
CA LEU A 61 -4.53 0.43 8.01
C LEU A 61 -5.80 0.60 8.86
N TYR A 62 -6.91 0.94 8.17
CA TYR A 62 -8.13 1.44 8.83
C TYR A 62 -9.14 0.35 9.20
N ARG A 63 -8.97 -0.90 8.77
CA ARG A 63 -9.97 -1.94 9.04
C ARG A 63 -10.08 -2.31 10.52
N TRP A 64 -8.96 -2.35 11.25
CA TRP A 64 -8.95 -2.63 12.68
C TRP A 64 -7.64 -2.18 13.35
N SER A 65 -7.66 -2.04 14.67
CA SER A 65 -6.47 -1.64 15.45
C SER A 65 -5.40 -2.73 15.51
N GLU A 66 -5.81 -4.00 15.48
CA GLU A 66 -4.90 -5.14 15.48
C GLU A 66 -4.65 -5.56 14.03
N TRP A 67 -3.45 -5.27 13.55
CA TRP A 67 -3.02 -5.58 12.20
C TRP A 67 -1.56 -6.03 12.19
N GLU A 68 -1.22 -6.84 11.19
CA GLU A 68 0.14 -7.28 10.92
C GLU A 68 0.37 -7.31 9.40
N ILE A 69 1.52 -6.82 8.94
CA ILE A 69 1.93 -7.03 7.55
C ILE A 69 2.62 -8.38 7.49
N VAL A 70 1.94 -9.36 6.90
CA VAL A 70 2.41 -10.75 6.82
C VAL A 70 3.32 -10.98 5.60
N GLU A 71 3.18 -10.15 4.57
CA GLU A 71 4.00 -10.20 3.37
C GLU A 71 4.19 -8.79 2.81
N SER A 72 5.39 -8.49 2.33
CA SER A 72 5.69 -7.22 1.67
C SER A 72 6.85 -7.41 0.70
N SER A 73 6.77 -6.82 -0.49
CA SER A 73 7.87 -6.85 -1.47
C SER A 73 9.04 -5.97 -1.05
N ILE A 74 8.79 -4.95 -0.22
CA ILE A 74 9.79 -3.99 0.25
C ILE A 74 9.66 -3.71 1.75
N PRO A 75 10.71 -3.18 2.42
CA PRO A 75 10.60 -2.78 3.81
C PRO A 75 9.59 -1.63 3.99
N PHE A 76 8.86 -1.67 5.11
CA PHE A 76 7.96 -0.61 5.53
C PHE A 76 8.40 -0.04 6.88
N VAL A 77 7.99 1.20 7.15
CA VAL A 77 8.20 1.86 8.43
C VAL A 77 6.83 2.13 9.06
N GLN A 78 6.58 1.59 10.24
CA GLN A 78 5.39 1.95 11.01
C GLN A 78 5.52 3.40 11.50
N THR A 79 4.69 4.29 10.99
CA THR A 79 4.73 5.72 11.36
C THR A 79 3.82 6.02 12.54
N ASN A 80 2.75 5.24 12.72
CA ASN A 80 1.88 5.26 13.89
C ASN A 80 1.13 3.93 14.03
N SER A 81 0.27 3.80 15.06
CA SER A 81 -0.49 2.58 15.36
C SER A 81 -1.46 2.11 14.28
N SER A 82 -1.74 2.91 13.25
CA SER A 82 -2.67 2.60 12.16
C SER A 82 -2.15 3.07 10.80
N SER A 83 -0.85 3.33 10.68
CA SER A 83 -0.25 3.76 9.41
C SER A 83 1.16 3.26 9.25
N VAL A 84 1.47 2.87 8.02
CA VAL A 84 2.79 2.48 7.58
C VAL A 84 3.21 3.35 6.43
N GLU A 85 4.51 3.53 6.25
CA GLU A 85 5.09 4.24 5.12
C GLU A 85 6.01 3.29 4.38
N PHE A 86 5.79 3.17 3.07
CA PHE A 86 6.71 2.52 2.16
C PHE A 86 7.55 3.57 1.45
N ARG A 87 8.85 3.28 1.27
CA ARG A 87 9.78 4.15 0.55
C ARG A 87 10.37 3.39 -0.61
N VAL A 88 10.13 3.91 -1.81
CA VAL A 88 10.60 3.30 -3.06
C VAL A 88 11.39 4.35 -3.82
N ASN A 89 12.55 3.96 -4.34
CA ASN A 89 13.28 4.78 -5.30
C ASN A 89 12.87 4.31 -6.69
N VAL A 90 12.21 5.19 -7.45
CA VAL A 90 11.75 4.87 -8.81
C VAL A 90 12.64 5.59 -9.81
N GLU A 91 13.33 4.82 -10.64
CA GLU A 91 14.18 5.32 -11.73
C GLU A 91 13.35 6.06 -12.80
N PRO A 92 13.96 6.98 -13.57
CA PRO A 92 13.27 7.72 -14.62
C PRO A 92 12.68 6.78 -15.70
N ASP A 93 11.43 7.04 -16.11
CA ASP A 93 10.62 6.23 -17.04
C ASP A 93 10.46 4.74 -16.68
N VAL A 94 10.70 4.38 -15.41
CA VAL A 94 10.48 3.04 -14.87
C VAL A 94 9.17 2.98 -14.10
N GLU A 95 8.49 1.83 -14.23
CA GLU A 95 7.37 1.45 -13.37
C GLU A 95 7.86 0.47 -12.31
N GLU A 96 7.60 0.81 -11.05
CA GLU A 96 7.88 -0.02 -9.88
C GLU A 96 6.57 -0.50 -9.27
N VAL A 97 6.53 -1.76 -8.84
CA VAL A 97 5.34 -2.37 -8.26
C VAL A 97 5.64 -2.79 -6.83
N VAL A 98 4.89 -2.20 -5.89
CA VAL A 98 4.93 -2.58 -4.48
C VAL A 98 3.73 -3.43 -4.16
N THR A 99 3.96 -4.61 -3.60
CA THR A 99 2.89 -5.49 -3.14
C THR A 99 3.04 -5.72 -1.66
N TYR A 100 1.94 -5.63 -0.91
CA TYR A 100 1.94 -5.99 0.50
C TYR A 100 0.61 -6.64 0.89
N THR A 101 0.70 -7.56 1.85
CA THR A 101 -0.45 -8.25 2.43
C THR A 101 -0.56 -7.88 3.90
N VAL A 102 -1.71 -7.32 4.27
CA VAL A 102 -2.05 -6.99 5.65
C VAL A 102 -3.08 -7.98 6.18
N GLN A 103 -2.86 -8.45 7.40
CA GLN A 103 -3.77 -9.29 8.15
C GLN A 103 -4.38 -8.49 9.29
N TYR A 104 -5.71 -8.46 9.38
CA TYR A 104 -6.45 -7.86 10.47
C TYR A 104 -7.05 -8.94 11.37
N THR A 105 -6.87 -8.79 12.68
CA THR A 105 -7.44 -9.71 13.67
C THR A 105 -8.48 -9.01 14.53
N PHE A 106 -9.70 -9.54 14.54
CA PHE A 106 -10.79 -9.02 15.36
C PHE A 106 -10.89 -9.80 16.68
N PRO A 107 -11.31 -9.16 17.78
CA PRO A 107 -11.60 -9.87 19.01
C PRO A 107 -12.73 -10.88 18.78
N LYS A 108 -12.55 -12.11 19.26
CA LYS A 108 -13.61 -13.11 19.24
C LYS A 108 -14.75 -12.62 20.11
N ARG A 109 -15.96 -12.51 19.54
CA ARG A 109 -17.16 -12.32 20.35
C ARG A 109 -17.30 -13.54 21.26
N ARG A 110 -17.27 -13.31 22.58
CA ARG A 110 -17.54 -14.31 23.61
C ARG A 110 -19.00 -14.68 23.64
#